data_AF-A0A238XQJ7-F1
#
_entry.id   AF-A0A238XQJ7-F1
#
_cell.length_a   1.000
_cell.length_b   1.000
_cell.length_c   1.000
_cell.angle_alpha   90.00
_cell.angle_beta   90.00
_cell.angle_gamma   90.00
#
_symmetry.space_group_name_H-M   'P 1'
#
loop_
_entity.id
_entity.type
_entity.pdbx_description
1 polymer ?
#
loop_
_entity_poly.entity_id
_entity_poly.type
_entity_poly.pdbx_seq_one_letter_code
_entity_poly.pdbx_strand_id
1 'polypeptide(L)'
;MVRRWPVMALTALSLAVLVAGIVATGGPAQGRAERRDGARQRDLSDIQALLSCKAQQAGRVLTDPTPTEACPMTPRLADPFTGAPYRIERVAPDSVRLCAGFELPPDDAAQGRDGSGCTVQRIVVD
;
A
#
# COMPACT_ATOMS: atom_id res chain seq x y z
N MET A 1 -18.03 47.10 -31.95
CA MET A 1 -17.87 45.66 -31.63
C MET A 1 -16.72 45.54 -30.64
N VAL A 2 -17.00 45.16 -29.39
CA VAL A 2 -15.95 45.04 -28.37
C VAL A 2 -15.07 43.84 -28.73
N ARG A 3 -13.76 44.05 -28.92
CA ARG A 3 -12.80 43.00 -29.26
C ARG A 3 -12.61 42.11 -28.03
N ARG A 4 -13.32 40.98 -27.99
CA ARG A 4 -13.33 40.03 -26.85
C ARG A 4 -12.11 39.11 -26.79
N TRP A 5 -11.23 39.18 -27.78
CA TRP A 5 -10.05 38.31 -27.88
C TRP A 5 -9.10 38.34 -26.67
N PRO A 6 -8.73 39.48 -26.06
CA PRO A 6 -7.88 39.48 -24.87
C PRO A 6 -8.53 38.77 -23.68
N VAL A 7 -9.85 38.90 -23.50
CA VAL A 7 -10.58 38.19 -22.44
C VAL A 7 -10.57 36.69 -22.69
N MET A 8 -10.73 36.26 -23.94
CA MET A 8 -10.61 34.84 -24.32
C MET A 8 -9.19 34.29 -24.12
N ALA A 9 -8.16 35.07 -24.44
CA ALA A 9 -6.78 34.68 -24.23
C ALA A 9 -6.45 34.51 -22.74
N LEU A 10 -6.90 35.45 -21.90
CA LEU A 10 -6.67 35.39 -20.46
C LEU A 10 -7.40 34.22 -19.81
N THR A 11 -8.66 34.00 -20.18
CA THR A 11 -9.45 32.87 -19.67
C THR A 11 -8.85 31.52 -20.08
N ALA A 12 -8.39 31.38 -21.33
CA ALA A 12 -7.69 30.18 -21.78
C ALA A 12 -6.38 29.95 -21.02
N LEU A 13 -5.59 31.01 -20.81
CA LEU A 13 -4.34 30.93 -20.04
C LEU A 13 -4.60 30.50 -18.59
N SER A 14 -5.59 31.11 -17.92
CA SER A 14 -5.96 30.74 -16.56
C SER A 14 -6.40 29.28 -16.46
N LEU A 15 -7.21 28.80 -17.42
CA LEU A 15 -7.63 27.39 -17.49
C LEU A 15 -6.43 26.46 -17.68
N ALA A 16 -5.50 26.81 -18.57
CA ALA A 16 -4.29 26.03 -18.81
C ALA A 16 -3.42 25.91 -17.55
N VAL A 17 -3.24 27.02 -16.80
CA VAL A 17 -2.48 27.01 -15.54
C VAL A 17 -3.16 26.14 -14.47
N LEU A 18 -4.48 26.23 -14.33
CA LEU A 18 -5.22 25.38 -13.38
C LEU A 18 -5.09 23.89 -13.71
N VAL A 19 -5.25 23.53 -14.99
CA VAL A 19 -5.10 22.15 -15.45
C VAL A 19 -3.67 21.67 -15.21
N ALA A 20 -2.67 22.47 -15.55
CA ALA A 20 -1.26 22.13 -15.31
C ALA A 20 -0.97 21.92 -13.82
N GLY A 21 -1.53 22.74 -12.93
CA GLY A 21 -1.41 22.57 -11.48
C GLY A 21 -1.98 21.24 -10.99
N ILE A 22 -3.18 20.87 -11.45
CA ILE A 22 -3.84 19.61 -11.05
C ILE A 22 -3.05 18.40 -11.56
N VAL A 23 -2.53 18.45 -12.79
CA VAL A 23 -1.70 17.37 -13.34
C VAL A 23 -0.40 17.25 -12.55
N ALA A 24 0.21 18.37 -12.15
CA ALA A 24 1.47 18.37 -11.41
C ALA A 24 1.34 17.84 -9.98
N THR A 25 0.24 18.16 -9.27
CA THR A 25 0.05 17.73 -7.86
C THR A 25 -0.65 16.39 -7.70
N GLY A 26 -1.21 15.85 -8.78
CA GLY A 26 -2.11 14.70 -8.71
C GLY A 26 -3.54 15.12 -8.35
N GLY A 27 -4.50 14.38 -8.88
CA GLY A 27 -5.93 14.65 -8.68
C GLY A 27 -6.46 14.11 -7.33
N PRO A 28 -7.67 14.51 -6.92
CA PRO A 28 -8.32 14.01 -5.70
C PRO A 28 -8.54 12.48 -5.70
N ALA A 29 -8.53 11.84 -6.87
CA ALA A 29 -8.55 10.39 -6.99
C ALA A 29 -7.25 9.75 -6.47
N GLN A 30 -6.10 10.37 -6.74
CA GLN A 30 -4.79 9.88 -6.31
C GLN A 30 -4.68 9.90 -4.78
N GLY A 31 -5.04 11.01 -4.13
CA GLY A 31 -5.02 11.10 -2.66
C GLY A 31 -5.95 10.08 -1.97
N ARG A 32 -7.02 9.62 -2.65
CA ARG A 32 -7.85 8.51 -2.13
C ARG A 32 -7.16 7.16 -2.29
N ALA A 33 -6.49 6.92 -3.42
CA ALA A 33 -5.71 5.71 -3.65
C ALA A 33 -4.54 5.60 -2.64
N GLU A 34 -3.80 6.69 -2.41
CA GLU A 34 -2.71 6.76 -1.41
C GLU A 34 -3.21 6.40 -0.01
N ARG A 35 -4.37 6.90 0.41
CA ARG A 35 -4.96 6.56 1.71
C ARG A 35 -5.35 5.09 1.82
N ARG A 36 -5.89 4.49 0.76
CA ARG A 36 -6.25 3.07 0.73
C ARG A 36 -5.00 2.19 0.74
N ASP A 37 -4.00 2.53 -0.06
CA ASP A 37 -2.71 1.86 -0.09
C ASP A 37 -1.99 1.96 1.25
N GLY A 38 -2.05 3.11 1.92
CA GLY A 38 -1.55 3.27 3.29
C GLY A 38 -2.30 2.43 4.33
N ALA A 39 -3.57 2.09 4.10
CA ALA A 39 -4.30 1.13 4.96
C ALA A 39 -3.90 -0.32 4.66
N ARG A 40 -3.71 -0.68 3.39
CA ARG A 40 -3.17 -1.99 2.98
C ARG A 40 -1.79 -2.22 3.56
N GLN A 41 -0.90 -1.23 3.50
CA GLN A 41 0.45 -1.32 4.05
C GLN A 41 0.43 -1.55 5.57
N ARG A 42 -0.48 -0.88 6.29
CA ARG A 42 -0.66 -1.08 7.74
C ARG A 42 -1.16 -2.49 8.06
N ASP A 43 -2.10 -3.01 7.27
CA ASP A 43 -2.55 -4.39 7.47
C ASP A 43 -1.41 -5.40 7.27
N LEU A 44 -0.58 -5.20 6.23
CA LEU A 44 0.58 -6.07 6.01
C LEU A 44 1.61 -5.98 7.15
N SER A 45 1.83 -4.80 7.73
CA SER A 45 2.71 -4.67 8.91
C SER A 45 2.14 -5.37 10.15
N ASP A 46 0.82 -5.32 10.36
CA ASP A 46 0.17 -5.99 11.49
C ASP A 46 0.22 -7.52 11.32
N ILE A 47 0.02 -8.03 10.09
CA ILE A 47 0.23 -9.45 9.76
C ILE A 47 1.67 -9.85 10.03
N GLN A 48 2.65 -9.03 9.61
CA GLN A 48 4.06 -9.30 9.86
C GLN A 48 4.36 -9.39 11.37
N ALA A 49 3.81 -8.47 12.18
CA ALA A 49 4.00 -8.48 13.63
C ALA A 49 3.44 -9.75 14.29
N LEU A 50 2.29 -10.25 13.82
CA LEU A 50 1.75 -11.53 14.28
C LEU A 50 2.68 -12.69 13.88
N LEU A 51 3.12 -12.75 12.62
CA LEU A 51 3.97 -13.83 12.13
C LEU A 51 5.34 -13.84 12.81
N SER A 52 5.92 -12.68 13.12
CA SER A 52 7.19 -12.58 13.84
C SER A 52 7.06 -13.09 15.28
N CYS A 53 6.01 -12.67 16.00
CA CYS A 53 5.70 -13.20 17.33
C CYS A 53 5.55 -14.73 17.30
N LYS A 54 4.75 -15.25 16.36
CA LYS A 54 4.55 -16.70 16.22
C LYS A 54 5.85 -17.43 15.88
N ALA A 55 6.70 -16.83 15.05
CA ALA A 55 7.97 -17.44 14.67
C ALA A 55 8.94 -17.54 15.85
N GLN A 56 9.02 -16.49 16.67
CA GLN A 56 9.80 -16.49 17.91
C GLN A 56 9.33 -17.58 18.88
N GLN A 57 8.01 -17.71 19.08
CA GLN A 57 7.45 -18.74 19.96
C GLN A 57 7.69 -20.17 19.43
N ALA A 58 7.68 -20.35 18.11
CA ALA A 58 7.79 -21.66 17.48
C ALA A 58 9.23 -22.08 17.14
N GLY A 59 10.22 -21.19 17.25
CA GLY A 59 11.59 -21.44 16.79
C GLY A 59 11.72 -21.61 15.27
N ARG A 60 10.72 -21.18 14.50
CA ARG A 60 10.70 -21.27 13.03
C ARG A 60 9.70 -20.30 12.44
N VAL A 61 9.99 -19.80 11.24
CA VAL A 61 9.03 -18.98 10.49
C VAL A 61 7.74 -19.77 10.26
N LEU A 62 6.60 -19.10 10.32
CA LEU A 62 5.25 -19.63 10.06
C LEU A 62 4.54 -18.71 9.05
N THR A 63 3.58 -19.25 8.29
CA THR A 63 2.79 -18.50 7.30
C THR A 63 1.30 -18.48 7.62
N ASP A 64 0.88 -19.21 8.65
CA ASP A 64 -0.49 -19.21 9.13
C ASP A 64 -0.73 -17.95 9.98
N PRO A 65 -1.65 -17.05 9.59
CA PRO A 65 -1.94 -15.82 10.32
C PRO A 65 -3.02 -16.01 11.40
N THR A 66 -3.29 -17.25 11.83
CA THR A 66 -4.21 -17.50 12.95
C THR A 66 -3.58 -17.08 14.29
N PRO A 67 -4.26 -16.25 15.11
CA PRO A 67 -3.77 -15.86 16.43
C PRO A 67 -3.62 -17.06 17.37
N THR A 68 -2.75 -16.93 18.37
CA THR A 68 -2.56 -17.92 19.45
C THR A 68 -2.66 -17.23 20.80
N GLU A 69 -2.74 -18.00 21.90
CA GLU A 69 -2.73 -17.40 23.25
C GLU A 69 -1.46 -16.59 23.52
N ALA A 70 -0.31 -17.06 23.03
CA ALA A 70 0.97 -16.36 23.14
C ALA A 70 1.09 -15.13 22.22
N CYS A 71 0.37 -15.12 21.09
CA CYS A 71 0.36 -14.05 20.10
C CYS A 71 -1.09 -13.68 19.74
N PRO A 72 -1.80 -12.90 20.60
CA PRO A 72 -3.24 -12.67 20.49
C PRO A 72 -3.64 -11.58 19.49
N MET A 73 -2.69 -11.03 18.73
CA MET A 73 -2.95 -10.00 17.72
C MET A 73 -3.87 -10.53 16.63
N THR A 74 -4.88 -9.74 16.24
CA THR A 74 -5.92 -10.09 15.26
C THR A 74 -5.87 -9.13 14.05
N PRO A 75 -4.83 -9.23 13.21
CA PRO A 75 -4.72 -8.37 12.03
C PRO A 75 -5.84 -8.67 11.04
N ARG A 76 -6.22 -7.68 10.22
CA ARG A 76 -7.15 -7.90 9.11
C ARG A 76 -6.48 -8.73 8.03
N LEU A 77 -7.12 -9.81 7.60
CA LEU A 77 -6.59 -10.75 6.60
C LEU A 77 -7.15 -10.51 5.18
N ALA A 78 -8.05 -9.55 5.04
CA ALA A 78 -8.63 -9.15 3.76
C ALA A 78 -8.65 -7.62 3.64
N ASP A 79 -8.49 -7.14 2.41
CA ASP A 79 -8.56 -5.72 2.08
C ASP A 79 -9.96 -5.19 2.39
N PRO A 80 -10.11 -4.18 3.28
CA PRO A 80 -11.40 -3.62 3.66
C PRO A 80 -12.15 -2.92 2.51
N PHE A 81 -11.47 -2.57 1.42
CA PHE A 81 -12.06 -1.85 0.28
C PHE A 81 -12.52 -2.78 -0.84
N THR A 82 -11.90 -3.96 -0.96
CA THR A 82 -12.17 -4.91 -2.06
C THR A 82 -12.68 -6.27 -1.58
N GLY A 83 -12.47 -6.61 -0.30
CA GLY A 83 -12.73 -7.93 0.25
C GLY A 83 -11.73 -9.00 -0.18
N ALA A 84 -10.71 -8.65 -0.99
CA ALA A 84 -9.72 -9.60 -1.46
C ALA A 84 -8.80 -10.05 -0.30
N PRO A 85 -8.52 -11.36 -0.15
CA PRO A 85 -7.62 -11.85 0.88
C PRO A 85 -6.18 -11.40 0.60
N TYR A 86 -5.45 -11.02 1.67
CA TYR A 86 -4.02 -10.81 1.57
C TYR A 86 -3.30 -12.15 1.37
N ARG A 87 -2.25 -12.16 0.54
CA ARG A 87 -1.47 -13.37 0.28
C ARG A 87 -0.25 -13.42 1.17
N ILE A 88 -0.02 -14.59 1.76
CA ILE A 88 1.11 -14.88 2.65
C ILE A 88 1.80 -16.12 2.10
N GLU A 89 3.01 -15.95 1.61
CA GLU A 89 3.77 -17.02 0.95
C GLU A 89 5.13 -17.16 1.64
N ARG A 90 5.61 -18.38 1.82
CA ARG A 90 6.99 -18.60 2.24
C ARG A 90 7.89 -18.55 1.01
N VAL A 91 8.91 -17.71 1.05
CA VAL A 91 9.90 -17.61 -0.05
C VAL A 91 11.27 -18.16 0.34
N ALA A 92 11.60 -18.16 1.63
CA ALA A 92 12.81 -18.79 2.15
C ALA A 92 12.56 -19.35 3.57
N PRO A 93 13.48 -20.12 4.16
CA PRO A 93 13.34 -20.63 5.53
C PRO A 93 13.10 -19.54 6.57
N ASP A 94 13.73 -18.37 6.39
CA ASP A 94 13.69 -17.20 7.27
C ASP A 94 12.84 -16.05 6.70
N SER A 95 12.16 -16.24 5.55
CA SER A 95 11.55 -15.12 4.82
C SER A 95 10.15 -15.43 4.32
N VAL A 96 9.24 -14.48 4.49
CA VAL A 96 7.86 -14.51 4.01
C VAL A 96 7.60 -13.37 3.03
N ARG A 97 6.73 -13.62 2.07
CA ARG A 97 6.25 -12.65 1.09
C ARG A 97 4.80 -12.31 1.43
N LEU A 98 4.54 -11.03 1.64
CA LEU A 98 3.23 -10.48 1.97
C LEU A 98 2.74 -9.61 0.81
N CYS A 99 1.55 -9.90 0.29
CA CYS A 99 1.02 -9.21 -0.89
C CYS A 99 -0.36 -8.61 -0.64
N ALA A 100 -0.57 -7.42 -1.20
CA ALA A 100 -1.86 -6.74 -1.28
C ALA A 100 -2.11 -6.17 -2.69
N GLY A 101 -3.38 -5.89 -3.00
CA GLY A 101 -3.80 -5.25 -4.24
C GLY A 101 -3.65 -3.73 -4.18
N PHE A 102 -2.42 -3.24 -4.20
CA PHE A 102 -2.14 -1.79 -4.22
C PHE A 102 -2.61 -1.15 -5.53
N GLU A 103 -3.10 0.09 -5.45
CA GLU A 103 -3.61 0.84 -6.60
C GLU A 103 -2.52 1.66 -7.30
N LEU A 104 -1.55 2.15 -6.52
CA LEU A 104 -0.46 2.95 -7.03
C LEU A 104 0.77 2.09 -7.32
N PRO A 105 1.60 2.48 -8.30
CA PRO A 105 2.89 1.86 -8.49
C PRO A 105 3.75 1.99 -7.21
N PRO A 106 4.70 1.07 -6.98
CA PRO A 106 5.61 1.21 -5.86
C PRO A 106 6.42 2.50 -6.03
N ASP A 107 6.47 3.32 -4.97
CA ASP A 107 7.41 4.43 -4.94
C ASP A 107 8.81 3.84 -4.72
N ASP A 108 9.70 4.05 -5.70
CA ASP A 108 11.06 3.49 -5.75
C ASP A 108 11.89 3.74 -4.47
N ALA A 109 11.51 4.75 -3.67
CA ALA A 109 12.25 5.19 -2.50
C ALA A 109 11.75 4.64 -1.15
N ALA A 110 10.56 4.04 -1.04
CA ALA A 110 9.89 3.97 0.28
C ALA A 110 9.36 2.60 0.75
N GLN A 111 9.03 1.65 -0.14
CA GLN A 111 8.13 0.56 0.27
C GLN A 111 8.66 -0.87 0.12
N GLY A 112 9.85 -1.07 -0.48
CA GLY A 112 10.44 -2.42 -0.64
C GLY A 112 9.51 -3.42 -1.35
N ARG A 113 8.53 -2.90 -2.10
CA ARG A 113 7.44 -3.63 -2.74
C ARG A 113 7.76 -3.83 -4.21
N ASP A 114 7.55 -5.04 -4.72
CA ASP A 114 7.71 -5.31 -6.13
C ASP A 114 6.52 -4.83 -6.97
N GLY A 115 6.65 -4.87 -8.30
CA GLY A 115 5.59 -4.47 -9.24
C GLY A 115 4.30 -5.28 -9.13
N SER A 116 4.29 -6.40 -8.39
CA SER A 116 3.11 -7.22 -8.14
C SER A 116 2.38 -6.88 -6.83
N GLY A 117 2.88 -5.89 -6.08
CA GLY A 117 2.27 -5.48 -4.83
C GLY A 117 2.73 -6.30 -3.61
N CYS A 118 3.88 -6.98 -3.71
CA CYS A 118 4.39 -7.86 -2.66
C CYS A 118 5.65 -7.30 -2.00
N THR A 119 5.78 -7.53 -0.69
CA THR A 119 6.99 -7.22 0.09
C THR A 119 7.57 -8.50 0.66
N VAL A 120 8.89 -8.66 0.59
CA VAL A 120 9.60 -9.79 1.22
C VAL A 120 10.14 -9.33 2.56
N GLN A 121 9.75 -10.04 3.61
CA GLN A 121 10.13 -9.75 4.99
C GLN A 121 10.94 -10.92 5.54
N ARG A 122 12.15 -10.64 6.03
CA ARG A 122 12.91 -11.59 6.83
C ARG A 122 12.37 -11.58 8.26
N ILE A 123 12.16 -12.76 8.82
CA ILE A 123 11.74 -12.97 10.20
C ILE A 123 12.92 -13.60 10.95
N VAL A 124 13.43 -12.86 11.93
CA VAL A 124 14.49 -13.34 12.82
C VAL A 124 13.84 -14.19 13.91
N VAL A 125 14.40 -15.38 14.09
CA VAL A 125 14.06 -16.31 15.16
C VAL A 125 15.31 -16.42 16.01
N ASP A 126 15.28 -15.85 17.21
CA ASP A 126 16.37 -15.94 18.19
C ASP A 126 16.34 -17.28 18.95
#